data_AF-A0A450W8L6-F1
#
_entry.id   AF-A0A450W8L6-F1
#
_cell.length_a   1.000
_cell.length_b   1.000
_cell.length_c   1.000
_cell.angle_alpha   90.00
_cell.angle_beta   90.00
_cell.angle_gamma   90.00
#
_symmetry.space_group_name_H-M   'P 1'
#
loop_
_entity.id
_entity.type
_entity.pdbx_description
1 polymer ?
#
loop_
_entity_poly.entity_id
_entity_poly.type
_entity_poly.pdbx_seq_one_letter_code
_entity_poly.pdbx_strand_id
1 'polypeptide(L)'
;MNKKDYKKSCHALEKRLRKRVENNVWDKILFKNLYYHDILQGNQQDVFERMRSQIDWMRLRKFLLFGFSDAGSLEHKKHLPNSPYLNTQKMILKSMDEVFDEAGKVPVIILAQSLGAQVISNYIWDASRSGGKAFAGVWVSPQEGVDPDRDEFRRMRTVEHLYTTGCNIPIFVAGHKVIEPIKPPTNSFEWYNFFDEDDVLGWPLRPLSKSYANIVKDIPINAGGGIIGTVLKSWNPLGHTEYWKDKEVIKHLSRSIERLA
;
A
#
# COMPACT_ATOMS: atom_id res chain seq x y z
N MET A 1 9.89 -4.48 -7.43
CA MET A 1 9.39 -5.57 -8.31
C MET A 1 9.06 -4.96 -9.67
N ASN A 2 9.33 -5.63 -10.81
CA ASN A 2 8.95 -5.08 -12.12
C ASN A 2 7.44 -5.30 -12.39
N LYS A 3 6.88 -4.60 -13.38
CA LYS A 3 5.44 -4.61 -13.71
C LYS A 3 4.92 -6.00 -14.10
N LYS A 4 5.72 -6.81 -14.79
CA LYS A 4 5.34 -8.17 -15.21
C LYS A 4 5.19 -9.10 -14.02
N ASP A 5 6.15 -9.08 -13.11
CA ASP A 5 6.13 -9.88 -11.88
C ASP A 5 5.00 -9.42 -10.96
N TYR A 6 4.76 -8.10 -10.86
CA TYR A 6 3.62 -7.56 -10.12
C TYR A 6 2.29 -8.10 -10.64
N LYS A 7 2.05 -8.03 -11.96
CA LYS A 7 0.82 -8.57 -12.58
C LYS A 7 0.65 -10.06 -12.31
N LYS A 8 1.73 -10.83 -12.36
CA LYS A 8 1.71 -12.27 -12.03
C LYS A 8 1.31 -12.50 -10.57
N SER A 9 1.84 -11.71 -9.64
CA SER A 9 1.48 -11.79 -8.21
C SER A 9 0.02 -11.43 -7.97
N CYS A 10 -0.50 -10.37 -8.61
CA CYS A 10 -1.92 -9.99 -8.52
C CYS A 10 -2.84 -11.12 -9.05
N HIS A 11 -2.54 -11.68 -10.22
CA HIS A 11 -3.34 -12.77 -10.78
C HIS A 11 -3.32 -14.02 -9.88
N ALA A 12 -2.17 -14.31 -9.28
CA ALA A 12 -2.04 -15.43 -8.36
C ALA A 12 -2.80 -15.19 -7.04
N LEU A 13 -2.83 -13.95 -6.54
CA LEU A 13 -3.64 -13.55 -5.39
C LEU A 13 -5.14 -13.70 -5.70
N GLU A 14 -5.59 -13.14 -6.81
CA GLU A 14 -6.98 -13.23 -7.28
C GLU A 14 -7.44 -14.69 -7.37
N LYS A 15 -6.64 -15.56 -7.98
CA LYS A 15 -6.93 -17.00 -8.05
C LYS A 15 -7.03 -17.68 -6.68
N ARG A 16 -6.26 -17.24 -5.68
CA ARG A 16 -6.33 -17.78 -4.31
C ARG A 16 -7.60 -17.33 -3.61
N LEU A 17 -7.97 -16.06 -3.77
CA LEU A 17 -9.19 -15.50 -3.18
C LEU A 17 -10.43 -16.14 -3.80
N ARG A 18 -10.51 -16.24 -5.13
CA ARG A 18 -11.62 -16.89 -5.85
C ARG A 18 -11.84 -18.35 -5.44
N LYS A 19 -10.78 -19.06 -5.05
CA LYS A 19 -10.89 -20.45 -4.56
C LYS A 19 -11.49 -20.56 -3.16
N ARG A 20 -11.47 -19.47 -2.40
CA ARG A 20 -11.84 -19.45 -0.98
C ARG A 20 -13.16 -18.75 -0.72
N VAL A 21 -13.49 -17.74 -1.52
CA VAL A 21 -14.75 -16.99 -1.48
C VAL A 21 -15.82 -17.76 -2.27
N GLU A 22 -17.06 -17.77 -1.80
CA GLU A 22 -18.19 -18.38 -2.51
C GLU A 22 -18.41 -17.76 -3.90
N ASN A 23 -18.80 -18.56 -4.89
CA ASN A 23 -18.88 -18.10 -6.29
C ASN A 23 -19.89 -16.93 -6.49
N ASN A 24 -21.07 -17.03 -5.86
CA ASN A 24 -22.10 -15.98 -5.88
C ASN A 24 -21.62 -14.66 -5.26
N VAL A 25 -20.70 -14.72 -4.30
CA VAL A 25 -20.05 -13.55 -3.72
C VAL A 25 -18.99 -13.01 -4.68
N TRP A 26 -18.15 -13.90 -5.22
CA TRP A 26 -17.06 -13.52 -6.12
C TRP A 26 -17.54 -12.79 -7.38
N ASP A 27 -18.68 -13.20 -7.93
CA ASP A 27 -19.26 -12.60 -9.14
C ASP A 27 -19.68 -11.12 -8.96
N LYS A 28 -19.75 -10.63 -7.72
CA LYS A 28 -20.03 -9.21 -7.40
C LYS A 28 -18.76 -8.36 -7.19
N ILE A 29 -17.57 -8.96 -7.25
CA ILE A 29 -16.33 -8.29 -6.85
C ILE A 29 -15.65 -7.65 -8.06
N LEU A 30 -15.38 -6.36 -7.95
CA LEU A 30 -14.47 -5.67 -8.86
C LEU A 30 -13.02 -5.72 -8.36
N PHE A 31 -12.20 -6.60 -8.94
CA PHE A 31 -10.79 -6.74 -8.56
C PHE A 31 -9.87 -5.87 -9.44
N LYS A 32 -9.40 -4.73 -8.91
CA LYS A 32 -8.45 -3.82 -9.60
C LYS A 32 -7.06 -3.88 -8.97
N ASN A 33 -6.04 -3.72 -9.81
CA ASN A 33 -4.64 -3.62 -9.40
C ASN A 33 -4.05 -2.25 -9.80
N LEU A 34 -3.22 -1.68 -8.93
CA LEU A 34 -2.56 -0.38 -9.17
C LEU A 34 -1.05 -0.51 -9.04
N TYR A 35 -0.32 -0.24 -10.13
CA TYR A 35 1.15 -0.27 -10.16
C TYR A 35 1.70 1.12 -10.44
N TYR A 36 2.30 1.76 -9.43
CA TYR A 36 2.80 3.14 -9.53
C TYR A 36 4.32 3.26 -9.68
N HIS A 37 5.06 2.14 -9.58
CA HIS A 37 6.53 2.13 -9.58
C HIS A 37 7.13 2.63 -10.92
N ASP A 38 6.37 2.62 -12.02
CA ASP A 38 6.80 3.16 -13.32
C ASP A 38 7.15 4.66 -13.25
N ILE A 39 6.60 5.43 -12.29
CA ILE A 39 6.83 6.88 -12.18
C ILE A 39 8.30 7.22 -11.93
N LEU A 40 9.03 6.36 -11.20
CA LEU A 40 10.39 6.62 -10.73
C LEU A 40 11.45 5.70 -11.35
N GLN A 41 11.04 4.67 -12.09
CA GLN A 41 11.92 3.62 -12.57
C GLN A 41 12.99 4.06 -13.56
N GLY A 42 12.76 5.08 -14.38
CA GLY A 42 13.73 5.55 -15.38
C GLY A 42 15.05 5.99 -14.74
N ASN A 43 14.99 7.00 -13.87
CA ASN A 43 16.19 7.52 -13.20
C ASN A 43 16.83 6.50 -12.24
N GLN A 44 16.04 5.63 -11.62
CA GLN A 44 16.56 4.60 -10.72
C GLN A 44 17.33 3.51 -11.45
N GLN A 45 16.84 3.12 -12.63
CA GLN A 45 17.53 2.16 -13.48
C GLN A 45 18.86 2.75 -13.98
N ASP A 46 18.88 4.02 -14.38
CA ASP A 46 20.10 4.71 -14.81
C ASP A 46 21.14 4.80 -13.67
N VAL A 47 20.72 5.17 -12.45
CA VAL A 47 21.60 5.21 -11.28
C VAL A 47 22.13 3.81 -10.95
N PHE A 48 21.26 2.80 -10.99
CA PHE A 48 21.65 1.42 -10.73
C PHE A 48 22.66 0.90 -11.76
N GLU A 49 22.46 1.19 -13.04
CA GLU A 49 23.36 0.78 -14.11
C GLU A 49 24.73 1.42 -13.98
N ARG A 50 24.81 2.70 -13.60
CA ARG A 50 26.09 3.40 -13.34
C ARG A 50 26.89 2.78 -12.21
N MET A 51 26.23 2.21 -11.19
CA MET A 51 26.88 1.69 -9.99
C MET A 51 27.10 0.17 -9.99
N ARG A 52 26.48 -0.55 -10.93
CA ARG A 52 26.38 -2.02 -10.91
C ARG A 52 27.71 -2.76 -10.97
N SER A 53 28.76 -2.20 -11.59
CA SER A 53 30.07 -2.86 -11.71
C SER A 53 30.93 -2.79 -10.45
N GLN A 54 30.53 -2.03 -9.44
CA GLN A 54 31.35 -1.74 -8.25
C GLN A 54 30.73 -2.23 -6.93
N ILE A 55 29.62 -2.97 -6.96
CA ILE A 55 28.84 -3.29 -5.76
C ILE A 55 28.39 -4.76 -5.68
N ASP A 56 28.46 -5.35 -4.48
CA ASP A 56 27.91 -6.68 -4.15
C ASP A 56 26.48 -6.59 -3.58
N TRP A 57 25.82 -7.75 -3.39
CA TRP A 57 24.43 -7.85 -2.86
C TRP A 57 23.38 -7.17 -3.75
N MET A 58 23.54 -7.32 -5.08
CA MET A 58 22.76 -6.64 -6.11
C MET A 58 21.24 -6.68 -5.93
N ARG A 59 20.67 -7.80 -5.47
CA ARG A 59 19.20 -7.93 -5.28
C ARG A 59 18.70 -7.08 -4.13
N LEU A 60 19.41 -7.10 -3.00
CA LEU A 60 19.09 -6.29 -1.83
C LEU A 60 19.32 -4.80 -2.12
N ARG A 61 20.47 -4.44 -2.72
CA ARG A 61 20.73 -3.04 -3.10
C ARG A 61 19.73 -2.52 -4.13
N LYS A 62 19.33 -3.34 -5.11
CA LYS A 62 18.25 -2.99 -6.04
C LYS A 62 16.94 -2.81 -5.29
N PHE A 63 16.60 -3.71 -4.38
CA PHE A 63 15.39 -3.57 -3.58
C PHE A 63 15.40 -2.27 -2.74
N LEU A 64 16.50 -1.99 -2.03
CA LEU A 64 16.63 -0.80 -1.19
C LEU A 64 16.68 0.48 -2.02
N LEU A 65 17.44 0.49 -3.12
CA LEU A 65 17.53 1.64 -4.01
C LEU A 65 16.15 1.97 -4.57
N PHE A 66 15.44 1.00 -5.14
CA PHE A 66 14.13 1.27 -5.74
C PHE A 66 13.05 1.56 -4.66
N GLY A 67 13.09 0.91 -3.49
CA GLY A 67 12.12 1.14 -2.41
C GLY A 67 12.34 2.43 -1.62
N PHE A 68 13.56 2.67 -1.14
CA PHE A 68 13.88 3.84 -0.30
C PHE A 68 14.19 5.09 -1.11
N SER A 69 14.76 4.97 -2.32
CA SER A 69 14.83 6.14 -3.20
C SER A 69 13.45 6.58 -3.63
N ASP A 70 12.48 5.66 -3.81
CA ASP A 70 11.10 6.06 -4.08
C ASP A 70 10.52 6.86 -2.93
N ALA A 71 10.63 6.35 -1.70
CA ALA A 71 10.10 7.05 -0.53
C ALA A 71 10.77 8.41 -0.29
N GLY A 72 12.10 8.46 -0.40
CA GLY A 72 12.85 9.71 -0.35
C GLY A 72 12.42 10.69 -1.45
N SER A 73 12.16 10.21 -2.67
CA SER A 73 11.73 11.06 -3.80
C SER A 73 10.25 11.49 -3.70
N LEU A 74 9.41 10.67 -3.09
CA LEU A 74 8.01 10.98 -2.81
C LEU A 74 7.90 12.06 -1.74
N GLU A 75 8.76 12.04 -0.72
CA GLU A 75 8.76 13.07 0.32
C GLU A 75 9.53 14.33 -0.10
N HIS A 76 10.60 14.17 -0.89
CA HIS A 76 11.42 15.29 -1.36
C HIS A 76 10.64 16.17 -2.34
N LYS A 77 10.50 17.46 -2.00
CA LYS A 77 9.87 18.48 -2.87
C LYS A 77 8.46 18.07 -3.35
N LYS A 78 7.69 17.35 -2.53
CA LYS A 78 6.33 16.88 -2.85
C LYS A 78 5.34 17.99 -3.29
N HIS A 79 5.58 19.23 -2.85
CA HIS A 79 4.80 20.41 -3.21
C HIS A 79 5.03 20.92 -4.64
N LEU A 80 6.07 20.45 -5.34
CA LEU A 80 6.36 20.92 -6.70
C LEU A 80 5.37 20.37 -7.73
N PRO A 81 5.08 21.14 -8.80
CA PRO A 81 4.40 20.60 -9.97
C PRO A 81 5.15 19.38 -10.52
N ASN A 82 4.39 18.35 -10.95
CA ASN A 82 4.92 17.08 -11.48
C ASN A 82 5.81 16.29 -10.51
N SER A 83 5.72 16.55 -9.20
CA SER A 83 6.42 15.72 -8.21
C SER A 83 5.99 14.24 -8.34
N PRO A 84 6.88 13.28 -8.04
CA PRO A 84 6.52 11.87 -7.98
C PRO A 84 5.33 11.60 -7.06
N TYR A 85 5.21 12.39 -5.98
CA TYR A 85 4.07 12.37 -5.06
C TYR A 85 2.76 12.71 -5.76
N LEU A 86 2.72 13.87 -6.45
CA LEU A 86 1.53 14.30 -7.17
C LEU A 86 1.12 13.31 -8.26
N ASN A 87 2.10 12.80 -9.02
CA ASN A 87 1.83 11.82 -10.08
C ASN A 87 1.27 10.51 -9.52
N THR A 88 1.82 10.04 -8.40
CA THR A 88 1.31 8.84 -7.72
C THR A 88 -0.10 9.06 -7.20
N GLN A 89 -0.38 10.21 -6.56
CA GLN A 89 -1.73 10.53 -6.11
C GLN A 89 -2.73 10.66 -7.27
N LYS A 90 -2.33 11.23 -8.42
CA LYS A 90 -3.16 11.25 -9.64
C LYS A 90 -3.50 9.85 -10.15
N MET A 91 -2.57 8.89 -10.05
CA MET A 91 -2.84 7.50 -10.42
C MET A 91 -3.87 6.85 -9.50
N ILE A 92 -3.79 7.10 -8.19
CA ILE A 92 -4.78 6.62 -7.22
C ILE A 92 -6.15 7.24 -7.51
N LEU A 93 -6.20 8.56 -7.69
CA LEU A 93 -7.42 9.30 -8.02
C LEU A 93 -8.09 8.73 -9.28
N LYS A 94 -7.31 8.55 -10.36
CA LYS A 94 -7.80 7.97 -11.61
C LYS A 94 -8.30 6.54 -11.44
N SER A 95 -7.60 5.71 -10.67
CA SER A 95 -8.05 4.34 -10.40
C SER A 95 -9.37 4.31 -9.63
N MET A 96 -9.59 5.27 -8.72
CA MET A 96 -10.87 5.39 -8.01
C MET A 96 -11.97 5.88 -8.95
N ASP A 97 -11.68 6.77 -9.90
CA ASP A 97 -12.64 7.13 -10.95
C ASP A 97 -13.06 5.94 -11.80
N GLU A 98 -12.09 5.16 -12.28
CA GLU A 98 -12.35 3.96 -13.10
C GLU A 98 -13.21 2.94 -12.33
N VAL A 99 -13.00 2.79 -11.01
CA VAL A 99 -13.84 1.92 -10.17
C VAL A 99 -15.23 2.51 -9.99
N PHE A 100 -15.36 3.82 -9.74
CA PHE A 100 -16.66 4.46 -9.58
C PHE A 100 -17.48 4.42 -10.87
N ASP A 101 -16.85 4.58 -12.03
CA ASP A 101 -17.51 4.49 -13.33
C ASP A 101 -18.06 3.09 -13.60
N GLU A 102 -17.39 2.05 -13.09
CA GLU A 102 -17.75 0.64 -13.31
C GLU A 102 -18.74 0.11 -12.27
N ALA A 103 -18.60 0.49 -11.01
CA ALA A 103 -19.35 -0.08 -9.89
C ALA A 103 -20.14 0.93 -9.04
N GLY A 104 -19.95 2.23 -9.26
CA GLY A 104 -20.51 3.28 -8.42
C GLY A 104 -19.88 3.35 -7.03
N LYS A 105 -20.63 3.89 -6.07
CA LYS A 105 -20.19 4.05 -4.68
C LYS A 105 -20.37 2.75 -3.90
N VAL A 106 -19.33 1.92 -3.89
CA VAL A 106 -19.31 0.60 -3.23
C VAL A 106 -18.34 0.55 -2.05
N PRO A 107 -18.50 -0.38 -1.09
CA PRO A 107 -17.48 -0.67 -0.09
C PRO A 107 -16.16 -1.07 -0.74
N VAL A 108 -15.05 -0.55 -0.22
CA VAL A 108 -13.70 -0.80 -0.77
C VAL A 108 -12.83 -1.50 0.26
N ILE A 109 -12.13 -2.55 -0.20
CA ILE A 109 -11.02 -3.18 0.51
C ILE A 109 -9.73 -2.80 -0.23
N ILE A 110 -8.77 -2.22 0.49
CA ILE A 110 -7.45 -1.92 -0.05
C ILE A 110 -6.45 -2.93 0.49
N LEU A 111 -5.65 -3.54 -0.39
CA LEU A 111 -4.46 -4.30 -0.02
C LEU A 111 -3.22 -3.56 -0.52
N ALA A 112 -2.39 -3.11 0.41
CA ALA A 112 -1.14 -2.42 0.15
C ALA A 112 0.06 -3.22 0.70
N GLN A 113 1.17 -3.19 -0.01
CA GLN A 113 2.39 -3.90 0.38
C GLN A 113 3.57 -2.94 0.40
N SER A 114 4.45 -3.07 1.40
CA SER A 114 5.68 -2.30 1.47
C SER A 114 5.40 -0.79 1.38
N LEU A 115 6.15 -0.07 0.53
CA LEU A 115 5.96 1.34 0.23
C LEU A 115 4.51 1.71 -0.16
N GLY A 116 3.76 0.78 -0.76
CA GLY A 116 2.36 1.00 -1.09
C GLY A 116 1.51 1.38 0.13
N ALA A 117 1.88 0.87 1.32
CA ALA A 117 1.23 1.20 2.58
C ALA A 117 1.44 2.67 2.95
N GLN A 118 2.66 3.18 2.85
CA GLN A 118 2.93 4.61 3.07
C GLN A 118 2.21 5.47 2.02
N VAL A 119 2.27 5.08 0.74
CA VAL A 119 1.64 5.81 -0.36
C VAL A 119 0.14 5.97 -0.14
N ILE A 120 -0.58 4.89 0.16
CA ILE A 120 -2.02 4.96 0.38
C ILE A 120 -2.38 5.64 1.70
N SER A 121 -1.58 5.44 2.77
CA SER A 121 -1.75 6.14 4.04
C SER A 121 -1.63 7.66 3.86
N ASN A 122 -0.64 8.13 3.11
CA ASN A 122 -0.46 9.56 2.79
C ASN A 122 -1.65 10.10 1.97
N TYR A 123 -2.13 9.34 0.98
CA TYR A 123 -3.29 9.73 0.19
C TYR A 123 -4.55 9.89 1.06
N ILE A 124 -4.85 8.92 1.94
CA ILE A 124 -6.00 8.97 2.85
C ILE A 124 -5.84 10.11 3.86
N TRP A 125 -4.64 10.29 4.41
CA TRP A 125 -4.33 11.38 5.33
C TRP A 125 -4.66 12.75 4.72
N ASP A 126 -4.16 13.01 3.51
CA ASP A 126 -4.42 14.26 2.79
C ASP A 126 -5.90 14.42 2.43
N ALA A 127 -6.56 13.34 1.99
CA ALA A 127 -7.98 13.34 1.67
C ALA A 127 -8.88 13.65 2.87
N SER A 128 -8.43 13.33 4.10
CA SER A 128 -9.18 13.51 5.34
C SER A 128 -9.26 14.95 5.84
N ARG A 129 -8.46 15.86 5.26
CA ARG A 129 -8.42 17.27 5.65
C ARG A 129 -9.59 18.04 5.04
N SER A 130 -10.74 18.00 5.73
CA SER A 130 -11.92 18.81 5.36
C SER A 130 -11.62 20.30 5.52
N GLY A 131 -11.81 21.09 4.46
CA GLY A 131 -11.73 22.57 4.50
C GLY A 131 -10.34 23.20 4.56
N GLY A 132 -9.25 22.41 4.54
CA GLY A 132 -7.88 22.92 4.65
C GLY A 132 -6.95 22.21 3.69
N LYS A 133 -6.43 22.97 2.71
CA LYS A 133 -5.53 22.53 1.63
C LYS A 133 -4.52 21.50 2.15
N ALA A 134 -4.54 20.28 1.60
CA ALA A 134 -3.42 19.38 1.80
C ALA A 134 -2.14 20.12 1.40
N PHE A 135 -1.02 19.83 2.07
CA PHE A 135 0.23 20.53 1.79
C PHE A 135 0.76 20.23 0.39
N ALA A 136 0.43 19.04 -0.16
CA ALA A 136 0.86 18.58 -1.47
C ALA A 136 -0.18 17.62 -2.07
N GLY A 137 -0.01 17.27 -3.34
CA GLY A 137 -0.81 16.25 -4.01
C GLY A 137 -2.11 16.77 -4.61
N VAL A 138 -3.07 15.86 -4.86
CA VAL A 138 -4.32 16.16 -5.59
C VAL A 138 -5.35 16.89 -4.72
N TRP A 139 -5.11 16.97 -3.41
CA TRP A 139 -6.01 17.56 -2.41
C TRP A 139 -5.60 18.98 -1.97
N VAL A 140 -4.62 19.58 -2.66
CA VAL A 140 -4.20 20.98 -2.40
C VAL A 140 -5.33 21.96 -2.72
N SER A 141 -6.12 21.66 -3.75
CA SER A 141 -7.25 22.47 -4.19
C SER A 141 -8.53 21.64 -4.17
N PRO A 142 -9.69 22.26 -3.86
CA PRO A 142 -10.98 21.62 -4.06
C PRO A 142 -11.16 21.16 -5.51
N GLN A 143 -11.86 20.05 -5.70
CA GLN A 143 -12.22 19.55 -7.02
C GLN A 143 -13.61 20.13 -7.38
N GLU A 144 -13.62 21.26 -8.08
CA GLU A 144 -14.86 21.94 -8.47
C GLU A 144 -15.65 21.14 -9.52
N GLY A 145 -16.98 21.19 -9.43
CA GLY A 145 -17.87 20.55 -10.41
C GLY A 145 -17.91 19.02 -10.36
N VAL A 146 -17.35 18.40 -9.33
CA VAL A 146 -17.38 16.94 -9.13
C VAL A 146 -18.64 16.54 -8.38
N ASP A 147 -19.30 15.48 -8.87
CA ASP A 147 -20.40 14.81 -8.18
C ASP A 147 -20.03 14.47 -6.72
N PRO A 148 -20.88 14.76 -5.71
CA PRO A 148 -20.56 14.55 -4.30
C PRO A 148 -20.21 13.09 -3.95
N ASP A 149 -20.91 12.11 -4.52
CA ASP A 149 -20.64 10.70 -4.28
C ASP A 149 -19.30 10.28 -4.86
N ARG A 150 -18.96 10.81 -6.04
CA ARG A 150 -17.64 10.62 -6.64
C ARG A 150 -16.53 11.27 -5.81
N ASP A 151 -16.72 12.50 -5.31
CA ASP A 151 -15.72 13.16 -4.45
C ASP A 151 -15.51 12.37 -3.15
N GLU A 152 -16.59 11.91 -2.50
CA GLU A 152 -16.50 11.05 -1.33
C GLU A 152 -15.76 9.73 -1.63
N PHE A 153 -16.08 9.09 -2.75
CA PHE A 153 -15.41 7.85 -3.17
C PHE A 153 -13.90 8.08 -3.42
N ARG A 154 -13.55 9.14 -4.15
CA ARG A 154 -12.15 9.56 -4.38
C ARG A 154 -11.41 9.86 -3.08
N ARG A 155 -12.10 10.39 -2.07
CA ARG A 155 -11.59 10.66 -0.71
C ARG A 155 -11.56 9.42 0.19
N MET A 156 -11.78 8.23 -0.36
CA MET A 156 -11.71 6.95 0.34
C MET A 156 -12.83 6.78 1.38
N ARG A 157 -13.94 7.54 1.29
CA ARG A 157 -15.06 7.50 2.26
C ARG A 157 -15.94 6.24 2.17
N THR A 158 -15.53 5.26 1.40
CA THR A 158 -16.12 3.92 1.35
C THR A 158 -15.10 2.82 1.62
N VAL A 159 -13.86 3.18 1.98
CA VAL A 159 -12.85 2.19 2.38
C VAL A 159 -13.20 1.65 3.75
N GLU A 160 -13.69 0.42 3.78
CA GLU A 160 -14.04 -0.28 5.01
C GLU A 160 -12.85 -1.04 5.59
N HIS A 161 -11.97 -1.57 4.74
CA HIS A 161 -10.80 -2.29 5.23
C HIS A 161 -9.51 -1.85 4.53
N LEU A 162 -8.49 -1.54 5.32
CA LEU A 162 -7.11 -1.35 4.85
C LEU A 162 -6.25 -2.51 5.34
N TYR A 163 -5.74 -3.28 4.39
CA TYR A 163 -4.76 -4.33 4.61
C TYR A 163 -3.37 -3.83 4.23
N THR A 164 -2.43 -3.90 5.15
CA THR A 164 -1.00 -3.65 4.89
C THR A 164 -0.20 -4.93 5.09
N THR A 165 0.76 -5.18 4.21
CA THR A 165 1.65 -6.36 4.26
C THR A 165 3.10 -5.92 4.14
N GLY A 166 3.98 -6.37 5.04
CA GLY A 166 5.37 -5.91 5.07
C GLY A 166 5.46 -4.39 5.18
N CYS A 167 4.69 -3.78 6.09
CA CYS A 167 4.53 -2.33 6.15
C CYS A 167 5.80 -1.63 6.63
N ASN A 168 6.28 -0.66 5.84
CA ASN A 168 7.51 0.09 6.12
C ASN A 168 7.26 1.53 6.61
N ILE A 169 6.01 1.89 6.93
CA ILE A 169 5.65 3.21 7.50
C ILE A 169 6.59 3.64 8.64
N PRO A 170 6.96 2.78 9.61
CA PRO A 170 7.84 3.17 10.71
C PRO A 170 9.15 3.81 10.28
N ILE A 171 9.72 3.39 9.16
CA ILE A 171 11.00 3.91 8.66
C ILE A 171 10.87 5.38 8.23
N PHE A 172 9.70 5.78 7.74
CA PHE A 172 9.47 7.13 7.24
C PHE A 172 8.99 8.11 8.31
N VAL A 173 8.36 7.59 9.37
CA VAL A 173 7.78 8.43 10.42
C VAL A 173 8.67 8.56 11.66
N ALA A 174 9.68 7.70 11.83
CA ALA A 174 10.54 7.68 13.04
C ALA A 174 11.24 9.00 13.35
N GLY A 175 11.45 9.86 12.33
CA GLY A 175 12.04 11.19 12.51
C GLY A 175 11.06 12.28 12.97
N HIS A 176 9.75 12.01 13.02
CA HIS A 176 8.77 13.00 13.44
C HIS A 176 8.62 13.07 14.96
N LYS A 177 8.44 14.30 15.48
CA LYS A 177 8.14 14.53 16.91
C LYS A 177 6.79 13.95 17.33
N VAL A 178 5.84 13.90 16.40
CA VAL A 178 4.47 13.42 16.60
C VAL A 178 4.15 12.45 15.47
N ILE A 179 3.76 11.22 15.82
CA ILE A 179 3.44 10.15 14.89
C ILE A 179 1.96 9.78 15.07
N GLU A 180 1.15 10.10 14.07
CA GLU A 180 -0.30 9.85 14.07
C GLU A 180 -0.72 9.05 12.83
N PRO A 181 -1.72 8.17 12.94
CA PRO A 181 -2.26 7.46 11.80
C PRO A 181 -3.33 8.29 11.09
N ILE A 182 -3.73 7.83 9.90
CA ILE A 182 -4.92 8.34 9.20
C ILE A 182 -6.16 8.36 10.11
N LYS A 183 -7.06 9.32 9.86
CA LYS A 183 -8.41 9.26 10.44
C LYS A 183 -9.18 8.12 9.75
N PRO A 184 -9.95 7.30 10.49
CA PRO A 184 -10.84 6.29 9.91
C PRO A 184 -11.71 6.89 8.79
N PRO A 185 -11.66 6.35 7.56
CA PRO A 185 -12.47 6.88 6.46
C PRO A 185 -13.97 6.69 6.66
N THR A 186 -14.37 5.59 7.32
CA THR A 186 -15.74 5.22 7.70
C THR A 186 -15.82 4.87 9.20
N ASN A 187 -17.05 4.75 9.72
CA ASN A 187 -17.28 4.34 11.12
C ASN A 187 -16.96 2.85 11.37
N SER A 188 -17.04 2.01 10.33
CA SER A 188 -16.76 0.57 10.37
C SER A 188 -15.34 0.23 9.91
N PHE A 189 -14.49 1.24 9.68
CA PHE A 189 -13.15 1.05 9.15
C PHE A 189 -12.28 0.17 10.06
N GLU A 190 -11.61 -0.81 9.45
CA GLU A 190 -10.61 -1.64 10.12
C GLU A 190 -9.28 -1.64 9.37
N TRP A 191 -8.18 -1.37 10.07
CA TRP A 191 -6.83 -1.47 9.53
C TRP A 191 -6.14 -2.73 10.07
N TYR A 192 -5.89 -3.69 9.17
CA TYR A 192 -5.14 -4.91 9.44
C TYR A 192 -3.72 -4.80 8.90
N ASN A 193 -2.71 -4.95 9.77
CA ASN A 193 -1.30 -4.93 9.37
C ASN A 193 -0.67 -6.31 9.60
N PHE A 194 -0.31 -6.97 8.50
CA PHE A 194 0.40 -8.24 8.51
C PHE A 194 1.90 -8.00 8.39
N PHE A 195 2.65 -8.52 9.36
CA PHE A 195 4.11 -8.41 9.39
C PHE A 195 4.73 -9.77 9.74
N ASP A 196 5.91 -10.02 9.20
CA ASP A 196 6.74 -11.16 9.55
C ASP A 196 7.89 -10.64 10.42
N GLU A 197 8.14 -11.25 11.58
CA GLU A 197 9.19 -10.82 12.50
C GLU A 197 10.59 -10.95 11.89
N ASP A 198 10.76 -11.83 10.89
CA ASP A 198 12.01 -12.01 10.16
C ASP A 198 12.16 -11.03 8.96
N ASP A 199 11.12 -10.23 8.66
CA ASP A 199 11.13 -9.23 7.60
C ASP A 199 11.56 -7.86 8.14
N VAL A 200 12.83 -7.50 7.94
CA VAL A 200 13.42 -6.23 8.41
C VAL A 200 12.77 -4.96 7.85
N LEU A 201 11.87 -5.09 6.88
CA LEU A 201 11.12 -3.99 6.28
C LEU A 201 9.64 -4.00 6.64
N GLY A 202 9.15 -5.10 7.22
CA GLY A 202 7.79 -5.27 7.71
C GLY A 202 7.74 -5.04 9.20
N TRP A 203 7.09 -3.96 9.61
CA TRP A 203 7.07 -3.55 11.01
C TRP A 203 5.64 -3.55 11.58
N PRO A 204 5.46 -3.83 12.88
CA PRO A 204 4.20 -3.54 13.56
C PRO A 204 3.97 -2.02 13.61
N LEU A 205 2.71 -1.59 13.53
CA LEU A 205 2.35 -0.17 13.54
C LEU A 205 1.77 0.29 14.88
N ARG A 206 1.13 -0.59 15.65
CA ARG A 206 0.56 -0.26 16.97
C ARG A 206 1.57 0.39 17.93
N PRO A 207 2.86 -0.02 17.98
CA PRO A 207 3.83 0.60 18.87
C PRO A 207 4.21 2.05 18.51
N LEU A 208 3.85 2.55 17.32
CA LEU A 208 4.23 3.89 16.87
C LEU A 208 3.63 4.99 17.77
N SER A 209 2.39 4.82 18.23
CA SER A 209 1.73 5.74 19.15
C SER A 209 0.42 5.16 19.69
N LYS A 210 -0.15 5.80 20.73
CA LYS A 210 -1.47 5.42 21.25
C LYS A 210 -2.57 5.50 20.17
N SER A 211 -2.49 6.48 19.26
CA SER A 211 -3.48 6.62 18.20
C SER A 211 -3.37 5.51 17.16
N TYR A 212 -2.17 5.06 16.80
CA TYR A 212 -1.98 3.85 15.97
C TYR A 212 -2.55 2.61 16.66
N ALA A 213 -2.26 2.43 17.95
CA ALA A 213 -2.77 1.30 18.74
C ALA A 213 -4.30 1.21 18.80
N ASN A 214 -5.01 2.33 18.62
CA ASN A 214 -6.47 2.39 18.64
C ASN A 214 -7.12 1.94 17.33
N ILE A 215 -6.43 2.04 16.20
CA ILE A 215 -7.04 1.78 14.88
C ILE A 215 -6.40 0.63 14.12
N VAL A 216 -5.17 0.24 14.46
CA VAL A 216 -4.44 -0.82 13.75
C VAL A 216 -4.48 -2.13 14.54
N LYS A 217 -4.75 -3.22 13.81
CA LYS A 217 -4.64 -4.60 14.26
C LYS A 217 -3.39 -5.21 13.62
N ASP A 218 -2.29 -5.21 14.36
CA ASP A 218 -1.06 -5.92 13.97
C ASP A 218 -1.25 -7.44 14.12
N ILE A 219 -0.93 -8.19 13.05
CA ILE A 219 -1.06 -9.64 12.95
C ILE A 219 0.31 -10.20 12.52
N PRO A 220 1.06 -10.83 13.44
CA PRO A 220 2.30 -11.51 13.08
C PRO A 220 2.01 -12.76 12.24
N ILE A 221 2.79 -12.98 11.19
CA ILE A 221 2.74 -14.16 10.33
C ILE A 221 4.15 -14.67 10.04
N ASN A 222 4.24 -15.84 9.38
CA ASN A 222 5.48 -16.38 8.85
C ASN A 222 5.37 -16.50 7.33
N ALA A 223 5.60 -15.39 6.63
CA ALA A 223 5.53 -15.32 5.17
C ALA A 223 6.69 -16.09 4.49
N GLY A 224 7.76 -16.41 5.22
CA GLY A 224 9.00 -17.00 4.70
C GLY A 224 9.19 -18.52 4.82
N GLY A 225 8.30 -19.24 5.52
CA GLY A 225 8.38 -20.69 5.73
C GLY A 225 9.57 -21.10 6.60
N GLY A 226 9.27 -21.56 7.82
CA GLY A 226 10.26 -21.96 8.82
C GLY A 226 11.28 -23.03 8.38
N ILE A 227 12.41 -23.02 9.12
CA ILE A 227 13.56 -23.95 9.11
C ILE A 227 14.33 -24.02 7.78
N ILE A 228 15.14 -22.99 7.51
CA ILE A 228 16.54 -23.04 7.02
C ILE A 228 17.09 -21.61 7.16
N GLY A 229 18.01 -21.41 8.11
CA GLY A 229 19.00 -20.31 8.13
C GLY A 229 18.53 -18.91 8.57
N THR A 230 18.28 -18.71 9.87
CA THR A 230 17.85 -17.46 10.53
C THR A 230 18.85 -16.29 10.47
N VAL A 231 19.97 -16.39 9.75
CA VAL A 231 20.97 -15.30 9.63
C VAL A 231 21.21 -14.86 8.18
N LEU A 232 20.81 -15.66 7.18
CA LEU A 232 20.91 -15.32 5.75
C LEU A 232 19.56 -14.89 5.13
N LYS A 233 18.43 -15.15 5.81
CA LYS A 233 17.08 -14.81 5.31
C LYS A 233 16.55 -13.44 5.77
N SER A 234 17.04 -12.88 6.87
CA SER A 234 16.61 -11.56 7.38
C SER A 234 16.91 -10.39 6.43
N TRP A 235 17.75 -10.63 5.42
CA TRP A 235 18.10 -9.66 4.37
C TRP A 235 17.66 -10.11 2.98
N ASN A 236 16.86 -11.17 2.88
CA ASN A 236 16.43 -11.75 1.62
C ASN A 236 15.12 -11.10 1.15
N PRO A 237 15.10 -10.36 0.01
CA PRO A 237 13.90 -9.72 -0.53
C PRO A 237 12.73 -10.68 -0.76
N LEU A 238 12.99 -11.98 -0.77
CA LEU A 238 11.98 -13.02 -0.93
C LEU A 238 10.92 -12.95 0.17
N GLY A 239 11.26 -12.97 1.47
CA GLY A 239 10.24 -12.94 2.55
C GLY A 239 9.28 -11.76 2.42
N HIS A 240 9.83 -10.58 2.12
CA HIS A 240 9.08 -9.35 1.90
C HIS A 240 8.07 -9.41 0.74
N THR A 241 8.26 -10.33 -0.21
CA THR A 241 7.40 -10.51 -1.39
C THR A 241 6.36 -11.63 -1.27
N GLU A 242 6.40 -12.42 -0.20
CA GLU A 242 5.64 -13.67 -0.11
C GLU A 242 4.34 -13.57 0.70
N TYR A 243 4.06 -12.42 1.32
CA TYR A 243 2.84 -12.17 2.12
C TYR A 243 1.55 -12.59 1.41
N TRP A 244 1.41 -12.32 0.11
CA TRP A 244 0.18 -12.63 -0.64
C TRP A 244 0.00 -14.12 -0.94
N LYS A 245 0.93 -14.98 -0.51
CA LYS A 245 0.80 -16.44 -0.56
C LYS A 245 0.50 -17.03 0.83
N ASP A 246 0.65 -16.23 1.88
CA ASP A 246 0.40 -16.65 3.25
C ASP A 246 -1.08 -17.01 3.47
N LYS A 247 -1.32 -18.10 4.20
CA LYS A 247 -2.66 -18.65 4.38
C LYS A 247 -3.54 -17.75 5.25
N GLU A 248 -2.96 -17.11 6.26
CA GLU A 248 -3.70 -16.21 7.15
C GLU A 248 -4.06 -14.91 6.44
N VAL A 249 -3.17 -14.36 5.62
CA VAL A 249 -3.48 -13.20 4.75
C VAL A 249 -4.65 -13.51 3.83
N ILE A 250 -4.59 -14.62 3.09
CA ILE A 250 -5.68 -15.04 2.18
C ILE A 250 -6.98 -15.29 2.93
N LYS A 251 -6.92 -15.95 4.09
CA LYS A 251 -8.10 -16.23 4.92
C LYS A 251 -8.76 -14.97 5.43
N HIS A 252 -7.97 -13.99 5.86
CA HIS A 252 -8.51 -12.73 6.40
C HIS A 252 -9.15 -11.90 5.30
N LEU A 253 -8.48 -11.76 4.15
CA LEU A 253 -9.03 -11.08 2.98
C LEU A 253 -10.34 -11.72 2.50
N SER A 254 -10.39 -13.05 2.38
CA SER A 254 -11.62 -13.75 1.95
C SER A 254 -12.79 -13.51 2.91
N ARG A 255 -12.55 -13.52 4.23
CA ARG A 255 -13.62 -13.22 5.21
C ARG A 255 -14.11 -11.78 5.10
N SER A 256 -13.20 -10.82 4.90
CA SER A 256 -13.59 -9.43 4.70
C SER A 256 -14.40 -9.24 3.42
N ILE A 257 -14.04 -9.95 2.35
CA ILE A 257 -14.81 -9.97 1.10
C ILE A 257 -16.22 -10.53 1.35
N GLU A 258 -16.34 -11.70 1.97
CA GLU A 258 -17.64 -12.34 2.27
C GLU A 258 -18.53 -11.47 3.16
N ARG A 259 -17.94 -10.68 4.06
CA ARG A 259 -18.69 -9.80 4.96
C ARG A 259 -19.22 -8.55 4.26
N LEU A 260 -18.59 -8.08 3.19
CA LEU A 260 -18.87 -6.79 2.56
C LEU A 260 -19.62 -6.86 1.21
N ALA A 261 -19.78 -8.06 0.64
CA ALA A 261 -20.39 -8.30 -0.68
C ALA A 261 -21.83 -8.86 -0.59
#